data_AF-A0A846DRI9-F1
#
_entry.id   AF-A0A846DRI9-F1
#
_cell.length_a   1.000
_cell.length_b   1.000
_cell.length_c   1.000
_cell.angle_alpha   90.00
_cell.angle_beta   90.00
_cell.angle_gamma   90.00
#
_symmetry.space_group_name_H-M   'P 1'
#
loop_
_entity.id
_entity.type
_entity.pdbx_description
1 polymer ?
#
loop_
_entity_poly.entity_id
_entity_poly.type
_entity_poly.pdbx_seq_one_letter_code
_entity_poly.pdbx_strand_id
1 'polypeptide(L)'
;RSRKCRITVPCTVMRHFRDRKIIVYKMQPKKKTRKKRGHRQEKTRLMIDAISMNGSVLASVSKAEEAPVSAETAPEAPATEAPATQETAETAPE
;
A
#
# COMPACT_ATOMS: atom_id res chain seq x y z
N ARG A 1 -39.21 12.37 -20.81
CA ARG A 1 -39.57 12.53 -19.38
C ARG A 1 -38.53 11.78 -18.54
N SER A 2 -37.46 12.45 -18.11
CA SER A 2 -36.33 11.77 -17.46
C SER A 2 -36.68 11.37 -16.02
N ARG A 3 -36.54 10.08 -15.70
CA ARG A 3 -36.56 9.60 -14.32
C ARG A 3 -35.21 9.99 -13.70
N LYS A 4 -35.15 11.15 -13.07
CA LYS A 4 -33.95 11.58 -12.34
C LYS A 4 -33.88 10.77 -11.04
N CYS A 5 -33.12 9.68 -11.08
CA CYS A 5 -32.84 8.90 -9.87
C CYS A 5 -31.75 9.61 -9.07
N ARG A 6 -32.02 9.89 -7.79
CA ARG A 6 -31.05 10.50 -6.87
C ARG A 6 -30.47 9.40 -6.00
N ILE A 7 -29.17 9.19 -6.10
CA ILE A 7 -28.44 8.14 -5.37
C ILE A 7 -27.40 8.84 -4.50
N THR A 8 -27.38 8.50 -3.21
CA THR A 8 -26.42 9.02 -2.23
C THR A 8 -25.71 7.85 -1.56
N VAL A 9 -24.37 7.92 -1.51
CA VAL A 9 -23.51 6.88 -0.93
C VAL A 9 -22.61 7.53 0.13
N PRO A 10 -22.99 7.49 1.42
CA PRO A 10 -22.08 7.87 2.50
C PRO A 10 -20.93 6.85 2.61
N CYS A 11 -19.72 7.37 2.80
CA CYS A 11 -18.53 6.55 2.96
C CYS A 11 -17.57 7.19 3.98
N THR A 12 -16.82 6.32 4.65
CA THR A 12 -15.79 6.69 5.61
C THR A 12 -14.41 6.50 4.99
N VAL A 13 -13.54 7.50 5.16
CA VAL A 13 -12.14 7.44 4.73
C VAL A 13 -11.33 6.68 5.77
N MET A 14 -10.75 5.54 5.38
CA MET A 14 -9.93 4.74 6.30
C MET A 14 -8.49 5.25 6.35
N ARG A 15 -7.83 5.32 5.20
CA ARG A 15 -6.43 5.78 5.11
C ARG A 15 -6.06 6.25 3.71
N HIS A 16 -5.06 7.12 3.65
CA HIS A 16 -4.38 7.51 2.42
C HIS A 16 -3.09 6.71 2.27
N PHE A 17 -2.77 6.27 1.06
CA PHE A 17 -1.54 5.53 0.79
C PHE A 17 -1.08 5.72 -0.65
N ARG A 18 0.19 5.37 -0.89
CA ARG A 18 0.79 5.43 -2.21
C ARG A 18 0.83 4.03 -2.79
N ASP A 19 0.43 3.89 -4.05
CA ASP A 19 0.44 2.61 -4.74
C ASP A 19 1.89 2.12 -4.98
N ARG A 20 2.00 0.86 -5.39
CA ARG A 20 3.25 0.26 -5.82
C ARG A 20 3.87 1.08 -6.94
N LYS A 21 5.21 1.13 -6.95
CA LYS A 21 5.97 1.93 -7.91
C LYS A 21 5.81 1.34 -9.31
N ILE A 22 5.17 2.08 -10.21
CA ILE A 22 5.11 1.72 -11.62
C ILE A 22 6.32 2.38 -12.31
N ILE A 23 7.22 1.57 -12.86
CA ILE A 23 8.40 2.06 -13.55
C ILE A 23 8.06 2.19 -15.03
N VAL A 24 7.93 3.42 -15.51
CA VAL A 24 7.72 3.72 -16.92
C VAL A 24 9.09 3.86 -17.58
N TYR A 25 9.34 3.01 -18.57
CA TYR A 25 10.51 3.12 -19.43
C TYR A 25 10.13 3.79 -20.74
N LYS A 26 10.76 4.92 -21.04
CA LYS A 26 10.63 5.62 -22.32
C LYS A 26 11.98 5.59 -23.02
N MET A 27 11.97 5.07 -24.24
CA MET A 27 13.07 5.19 -25.17
C MET A 27 12.53 5.67 -26.52
N GLN A 28 13.29 6.51 -27.22
CA GLN A 28 13.01 6.79 -28.62
C GLN A 28 14.04 6.05 -29.48
N PRO A 29 13.59 5.33 -30.51
CA PRO A 29 14.49 4.63 -31.42
C PRO A 29 15.38 5.67 -32.13
N LYS A 30 16.64 5.28 -32.41
CA LYS A 30 17.66 6.05 -33.13
C LYS A 30 18.16 7.34 -32.45
N LYS A 31 17.43 7.90 -31.47
CA LYS A 31 17.83 9.12 -30.73
C LYS A 31 18.73 8.89 -29.52
N LYS A 32 19.18 7.65 -29.28
CA LYS A 32 20.00 7.24 -28.10
C LYS A 32 19.44 7.71 -26.75
N THR A 33 18.13 7.93 -26.63
CA THR A 33 17.49 8.35 -25.38
C THR A 33 16.89 7.17 -24.65
N ARG A 34 17.16 7.08 -23.34
CA ARG A 34 16.61 6.08 -22.44
C ARG A 34 16.28 6.76 -21.11
N LYS A 35 15.03 6.73 -20.68
CA LYS A 35 14.56 7.32 -19.42
C LYS A 35 13.76 6.29 -18.64
N LYS A 36 14.15 6.01 -17.41
CA LYS A 36 13.38 5.23 -16.43
C LYS A 36 12.85 6.20 -15.38
N ARG A 37 11.53 6.32 -15.25
CA ARG A 37 10.90 7.11 -14.19
C ARG A 37 9.88 6.26 -13.46
N GLY A 38 9.84 6.39 -12.13
CA GLY A 38 8.77 5.80 -11.33
C GLY A 38 7.60 6.76 -11.19
N HIS A 39 6.37 6.26 -11.34
CA HIS A 39 5.16 6.93 -10.89
C HIS A 39 4.59 6.17 -9.69
N ARG A 40 4.23 6.91 -8.64
CA ARG A 40 3.48 6.38 -7.50
C ARG A 40 2.18 7.15 -7.43
N GLN A 41 1.06 6.46 -7.66
CA GLN A 41 -0.25 7.07 -7.57
C GLN A 41 -0.67 7.21 -6.11
N GLU A 42 -1.19 8.36 -5.74
CA GLU A 42 -1.83 8.58 -4.44
C GLU A 42 -3.26 8.05 -4.50
N LYS A 43 -3.61 7.20 -3.53
CA LYS A 43 -4.90 6.53 -3.45
C LYS A 43 -5.41 6.57 -2.01
N THR A 44 -6.72 6.46 -1.88
CA THR A 44 -7.41 6.47 -0.59
C THR A 44 -8.22 5.19 -0.47
N ARG A 45 -8.16 4.53 0.69
CA ARG A 45 -9.03 3.41 1.02
C ARG A 45 -10.33 3.95 1.61
N LEU A 46 -11.44 3.68 0.95
CA LEU A 46 -12.79 4.07 1.39
C LEU A 46 -13.57 2.84 1.81
N MET A 47 -14.31 2.95 2.90
CA MET A 47 -15.34 2.00 3.31
C MET A 47 -16.70 2.60 2.99
N ILE A 48 -17.55 1.84 2.31
CA ILE A 48 -18.92 2.28 1.96
C ILE A 48 -19.83 1.82 3.08
N ASP A 49 -20.54 2.76 3.70
CA ASP A 49 -21.36 2.48 4.88
C ASP A 49 -22.79 2.11 4.47
N ALA A 50 -23.35 2.82 3.49
CA ALA A 50 -24.68 2.55 2.96
C ALA A 50 -24.84 3.02 1.51
N ILE A 51 -25.84 2.44 0.82
CA ILE A 51 -26.28 2.90 -0.49
C ILE A 51 -27.76 3.27 -0.38
N SER A 52 -28.08 4.53 -0.68
CA SER A 52 -29.45 5.03 -0.67
C SER A 52 -29.90 5.44 -2.06
N MET A 53 -31.08 4.98 -2.47
CA MET A 53 -31.72 5.35 -3.72
C MET A 53 -33.08 6.00 -3.41
N ASN A 54 -33.25 7.25 -3.81
CA ASN A 54 -34.48 8.03 -3.61
C ASN A 54 -35.01 8.02 -2.16
N GLY A 55 -34.11 7.99 -1.16
CA GLY A 55 -34.47 7.96 0.26
C GLY A 55 -34.70 6.57 0.85
N SER A 56 -34.69 5.51 0.04
CA SER A 56 -34.73 4.12 0.51
C SER A 56 -33.31 3.56 0.59
N VAL A 57 -32.95 2.97 1.74
CA VAL A 57 -31.64 2.32 1.94
C VAL A 57 -31.70 0.92 1.33
N LEU A 58 -30.80 0.62 0.40
CA LEU A 58 -30.73 -0.68 -0.27
C LEU A 58 -29.78 -1.65 0.43
N ALA A 59 -28.70 -1.12 0.99
CA ALA A 59 -27.72 -1.90 1.72
C ALA A 59 -27.07 -1.02 2.78
N SER A 60 -26.90 -1.57 3.98
CA SER A 60 -26.18 -0.95 5.10
C SER A 60 -25.36 -2.02 5.81
N VAL A 61 -24.10 -1.72 6.09
CA VAL A 61 -23.25 -2.59 6.91
C VAL A 61 -23.52 -2.25 8.37
N SER A 62 -24.33 -3.08 9.05
CA SER A 62 -24.54 -2.97 10.50
C SER A 62 -23.26 -3.37 11.22
N LYS A 63 -22.64 -2.40 11.88
CA LYS A 63 -21.47 -2.57 12.74
C LYS A 63 -21.84 -3.50 13.91
N ALA A 64 -21.61 -4.80 13.75
CA ALA A 64 -21.72 -5.81 14.80
C ALA A 64 -20.52 -6.76 14.68
N GLU A 65 -19.50 -6.50 15.51
CA GLU A 65 -18.51 -7.41 16.13
C GLU A 65 -17.17 -6.69 16.42
N GLU A 66 -17.14 -6.00 17.56
CA GLU A 66 -16.02 -6.02 18.54
C GLU A 66 -16.66 -6.70 19.78
N ALA A 67 -16.12 -7.72 20.45
CA ALA A 67 -14.77 -8.20 20.77
C ALA A 67 -14.82 -9.75 21.03
N PRO A 68 -13.74 -10.51 21.38
CA PRO A 68 -12.39 -10.13 21.86
C PRO A 68 -11.20 -10.96 21.29
N VAL A 69 -9.98 -10.42 21.38
CA VAL A 69 -8.85 -11.06 22.11
C VAL A 69 -7.71 -10.04 22.27
N SER A 70 -7.54 -9.61 23.52
CA SER A 70 -6.32 -9.03 24.07
C SER A 70 -5.56 -10.16 24.79
N ALA A 71 -4.23 -10.05 24.82
CA ALA A 71 -3.24 -10.70 25.71
C ALA A 71 -2.31 -11.79 25.11
N GLU A 72 -1.01 -11.44 25.10
CA GLU A 72 0.24 -12.24 25.21
C GLU A 72 0.61 -13.19 24.05
N THR A 73 1.81 -13.17 23.47
CA THR A 73 3.19 -13.20 24.05
C THR A 73 4.10 -12.20 23.32
N ALA A 74 4.60 -11.16 23.98
CA ALA A 74 5.90 -11.06 24.69
C ALA A 74 7.16 -11.31 23.83
N PRO A 75 8.15 -10.38 23.84
CA PRO A 75 9.28 -10.32 22.93
C PRO A 75 10.47 -11.14 23.43
N GLU A 76 11.19 -11.81 22.53
CA GLU A 76 12.53 -12.33 22.81
C GLU A 76 13.59 -11.38 22.23
N ALA A 77 14.56 -11.09 23.09
CA ALA A 77 15.55 -10.04 23.01
C ALA A 77 16.83 -10.50 22.27
N PRO A 78 17.78 -9.57 22.00
CA PRO A 78 18.86 -9.69 21.01
C PRO A 78 20.21 -10.14 21.60
N ALA A 79 21.01 -10.84 20.79
CA ALA A 79 22.49 -10.95 20.80
C ALA A 79 22.85 -11.79 19.55
N THR A 80 23.81 -11.44 18.67
CA THR A 80 25.23 -11.25 18.97
C THR A 80 25.88 -10.43 17.85
N GLU A 81 26.45 -9.28 18.22
CA GLU A 81 27.61 -8.70 17.54
C GLU A 81 28.86 -9.51 17.93
N ALA A 82 29.77 -9.77 16.99
CA ALA A 82 31.22 -9.80 17.22
C ALA A 82 31.98 -9.96 15.89
N PRO A 83 33.23 -9.45 15.79
CA PRO A 83 33.72 -8.73 14.62
C PRO A 83 34.97 -9.34 13.96
N ALA A 84 35.40 -8.73 12.84
CA ALA A 84 36.76 -8.58 12.32
C ALA A 84 37.69 -9.81 12.14
N THR A 85 38.12 -10.04 10.89
CA THR A 85 39.50 -10.43 10.48
C THR A 85 39.61 -10.08 8.98
N GLN A 86 40.18 -8.92 8.61
CA GLN A 86 41.60 -8.65 8.32
C GLN A 86 42.20 -9.45 7.14
N GLU A 87 42.47 -8.69 6.07
CA GLU A 87 43.67 -8.68 5.23
C GLU A 87 44.72 -9.78 5.46
N THR A 88 45.10 -10.48 4.39
CA THR A 88 46.47 -10.96 4.22
C THR A 88 46.82 -10.86 2.74
N ALA A 89 47.58 -9.84 2.40
CA ALA A 89 48.49 -9.88 1.27
C ALA A 89 49.69 -10.73 1.69
N GLU A 90 49.97 -11.81 0.96
CA GLU A 90 51.33 -12.36 0.90
C GLU A 90 51.55 -13.06 -0.45
N THR A 91 52.20 -12.31 -1.33
CA THR A 91 53.30 -12.72 -2.20
C THR A 91 53.82 -14.15 -2.00
N ALA A 92 53.82 -14.95 -3.07
CA ALA A 92 54.90 -15.89 -3.34
C ALA A 92 55.01 -16.17 -4.86
N PRO A 93 56.23 -16.30 -5.40
CA PRO A 93 56.52 -16.25 -6.84
C PRO A 93 56.49 -17.61 -7.55
N GLU A 94 56.10 -17.60 -8.82
CA GLU A 94 56.87 -18.13 -9.97
C GLU A 94 56.40 -17.42 -11.26
#